data_AF-A0A2E2UVS5-F1
#
_entry.id   AF-A0A2E2UVS5-F1
#
_cell.length_a   1.000
_cell.length_b   1.000
_cell.length_c   1.000
_cell.angle_alpha   90.00
_cell.angle_beta   90.00
_cell.angle_gamma   90.00
#
_symmetry.space_group_name_H-M   'P 1'
#
loop_
_entity.id
_entity.type
_entity.pdbx_description
1 polymer ?
#
loop_
_entity_poly.entity_id
_entity_poly.type
_entity_poly.pdbx_seq_one_letter_code
_entity_poly.pdbx_strand_id
1 'polypeptide(L)'
;MATGNKLHTGELEDLKLILYLDQKSLSFTIYNNSINCFQNMKHYIIENKNYETIKSLIESDSYLNKRYKKTLCVIDVDSSTFIPEPLFDVANIDHYLKLTSNNDDSFQAKYNKQQFIDSYAVFEVKKDLLELIESKYHVFYSQSQW
;
A
#
# COMPACT_ATOMS: atom_id res chain seq x y z
N MET A 1 11.67 4.13 -26.36
CA MET A 1 11.21 4.14 -24.96
C MET A 1 12.34 4.75 -24.14
N ALA A 2 12.24 6.03 -23.78
CA ALA A 2 13.33 6.75 -23.12
C ALA A 2 13.27 6.51 -21.61
N THR A 3 14.18 5.69 -21.09
CA THR A 3 14.43 5.59 -19.64
C THR A 3 15.26 6.81 -19.23
N GLY A 4 14.56 7.86 -18.80
CA GLY A 4 15.16 9.13 -18.38
C GLY A 4 15.94 8.97 -17.08
N ASN A 5 17.22 8.61 -17.18
CA ASN A 5 18.17 8.52 -16.05
C ASN A 5 18.52 9.88 -15.39
N LYS A 6 17.78 10.95 -15.67
CA LYS A 6 17.95 12.24 -14.99
C LYS A 6 16.75 12.49 -14.08
N LEU A 7 17.02 12.52 -12.78
CA LEU A 7 16.11 13.09 -11.79
C LEU A 7 15.86 14.55 -12.17
N HIS A 8 14.75 14.84 -12.82
CA HIS A 8 14.26 16.21 -12.88
C HIS A 8 13.83 16.58 -11.47
N THR A 9 14.45 17.61 -10.91
CA THR A 9 14.06 18.27 -9.67
C THR A 9 12.74 18.99 -9.90
N GLY A 10 11.66 18.23 -10.08
CA GLY A 10 10.31 18.75 -9.90
C GLY A 10 10.13 19.16 -8.45
N GLU A 11 9.27 20.13 -8.21
CA GLU A 11 8.85 20.42 -6.84
C GLU A 11 8.23 19.15 -6.23
N LEU A 12 8.49 18.89 -4.95
CA LEU A 12 7.96 17.71 -4.25
C LEU A 12 6.42 17.60 -4.36
N GLU A 13 5.75 18.72 -4.60
CA GLU A 13 4.31 18.82 -4.83
C GLU A 13 3.82 18.04 -6.05
N ASP A 14 4.65 17.92 -7.09
CA ASP A 14 4.32 17.23 -8.33
C ASP A 14 4.66 15.74 -8.29
N LEU A 15 5.33 15.27 -7.24
CA LEU A 15 5.75 13.89 -7.09
C LEU A 15 4.70 13.07 -6.32
N LYS A 16 4.38 11.90 -6.87
CA LYS A 16 3.57 10.87 -6.22
C LYS A 16 4.45 9.68 -5.89
N LEU A 17 4.40 9.22 -4.64
CA LEU A 17 4.99 7.96 -4.24
C LEU A 17 3.98 6.84 -4.47
N ILE A 18 4.40 5.77 -5.14
CA ILE A 18 3.64 4.53 -5.23
C ILE A 18 4.47 3.47 -4.52
N LEU A 19 3.95 2.96 -3.42
CA LEU A 19 4.58 1.95 -2.58
C LEU A 19 3.80 0.64 -2.73
N TYR A 20 4.50 -0.45 -3.00
CA TYR A 20 3.95 -1.79 -3.10
C TYR A 20 4.68 -2.69 -2.11
N LEU A 21 3.92 -3.36 -1.25
CA LEU A 21 4.44 -4.26 -0.23
C LEU A 21 3.73 -5.60 -0.36
N ASP A 22 4.46 -6.65 -0.75
CA ASP A 22 3.94 -8.01 -0.78
C ASP A 22 4.52 -8.87 0.34
N GLN A 23 4.27 -10.19 0.32
CA GLN A 23 4.77 -11.13 1.32
C GLN A 23 6.30 -11.18 1.45
N LYS A 24 7.03 -10.90 0.37
CA LYS A 24 8.48 -11.11 0.24
C LYS A 24 9.23 -9.89 -0.24
N SER A 25 8.57 -8.77 -0.51
CA SER A 25 9.19 -7.62 -1.12
C SER A 25 8.53 -6.30 -0.75
N LEU A 26 9.34 -5.25 -0.74
CA LEU A 26 8.89 -3.87 -0.79
C LEU A 26 9.45 -3.27 -2.07
N SER A 27 8.59 -2.71 -2.89
CA SER A 27 9.00 -1.91 -4.04
C SER A 27 8.32 -0.55 -4.02
N PHE A 28 8.99 0.43 -4.61
CA PHE A 28 8.39 1.74 -4.78
C PHE A 28 8.76 2.33 -6.12
N THR A 29 7.90 3.23 -6.58
CA THR A 29 8.22 4.11 -7.70
C THR A 29 7.76 5.53 -7.42
N ILE A 30 8.47 6.49 -8.01
CA ILE A 30 8.12 7.91 -7.96
C ILE A 30 7.63 8.31 -9.33
N TYR A 31 6.39 8.78 -9.38
CA TYR A 31 5.77 9.32 -10.57
C TYR A 31 5.74 10.85 -10.49
N ASN A 32 6.30 11.51 -11.50
CA ASN A 32 6.30 12.96 -11.61
C ASN A 32 5.15 13.40 -12.53
N ASN A 33 4.20 14.15 -11.96
CA ASN A 33 3.02 14.63 -12.70
C ASN A 33 3.37 15.73 -13.72
N SER A 34 4.33 16.62 -13.43
CA SER A 34 4.65 17.75 -14.33
C SER A 34 5.20 17.27 -15.67
N ILE A 35 5.89 16.13 -15.69
CA ILE A 35 6.45 15.53 -16.91
C ILE A 35 5.80 14.20 -17.31
N ASN A 36 4.76 13.76 -16.59
CA ASN A 36 4.04 12.50 -16.82
C ASN A 36 5.01 11.29 -16.96
N CYS A 37 5.94 11.14 -16.02
CA CYS A 37 7.02 10.14 -16.14
C CYS A 37 7.41 9.52 -14.80
N PHE A 38 7.79 8.24 -14.81
CA PHE A 38 8.38 7.55 -13.68
C PHE A 38 9.88 7.85 -13.60
N GLN A 39 10.34 8.35 -12.44
CA GLN A 39 11.70 8.84 -12.28
C GLN A 39 12.60 7.93 -11.44
N ASN A 40 12.02 7.10 -10.59
CA ASN A 40 12.76 6.19 -9.73
C ASN A 40 11.94 4.94 -9.47
N MET A 41 12.61 3.80 -9.44
CA MET A 41 12.01 2.53 -9.09
C MET A 41 13.05 1.73 -8.32
N LYS A 42 12.66 1.22 -7.15
CA LYS A 42 13.49 0.30 -6.38
C LYS A 42 12.65 -0.87 -5.91
N HIS A 43 13.33 -2.00 -5.74
CA HIS A 43 12.74 -3.24 -5.25
C HIS A 43 13.70 -3.85 -4.23
N TYR A 44 13.15 -4.25 -3.10
CA TYR A 44 13.85 -4.84 -1.98
C TYR A 44 13.21 -6.18 -1.65
N ILE A 45 14.01 -7.22 -1.59
CA ILE A 45 13.57 -8.53 -1.12
C ILE A 45 13.65 -8.52 0.41
N ILE A 46 12.57 -8.94 1.05
CA ILE A 46 12.40 -9.02 2.50
C ILE A 46 12.29 -10.49 2.86
N GLU A 47 13.37 -11.05 3.41
CA GLU A 47 13.41 -12.45 3.83
C GLU A 47 12.53 -12.71 5.07
N ASN A 48 12.45 -11.73 5.98
CA ASN A 48 11.63 -11.80 7.19
C ASN A 48 10.74 -10.55 7.29
N LYS A 49 9.48 -10.69 6.89
CA LYS A 49 8.49 -9.60 6.90
C LYS A 49 7.99 -9.34 8.33
N ASN A 50 8.82 -8.65 9.10
CA ASN A 50 8.46 -8.06 10.38
C ASN A 50 8.52 -6.53 10.32
N TYR A 51 7.83 -5.90 11.27
CA TYR A 51 7.74 -4.45 11.40
C TYR A 51 9.11 -3.77 11.41
N GLU A 52 10.06 -4.24 12.21
CA GLU A 52 11.39 -3.61 12.35
C GLU A 52 12.18 -3.63 11.04
N THR A 53 12.04 -4.70 10.26
CA THR A 53 12.73 -4.85 8.97
C THR A 53 12.16 -3.86 7.94
N ILE A 54 10.83 -3.76 7.87
CA ILE A 54 10.17 -2.81 6.95
C ILE A 54 10.48 -1.37 7.37
N LYS A 55 10.42 -1.08 8.67
CA LYS A 55 10.75 0.23 9.23
C LYS A 55 12.18 0.65 8.91
N SER A 56 13.16 -0.22 9.17
CA SER A 56 14.57 0.05 8.87
C SER A 56 14.82 0.32 7.38
N LEU A 57 14.15 -0.43 6.50
CA LEU A 57 14.23 -0.22 5.05
C LEU A 57 13.64 1.16 4.66
N ILE A 58 12.46 1.49 5.19
CA ILE A 58 11.78 2.76 4.97
C ILE A 58 12.59 3.95 5.51
N GLU A 59 13.33 3.77 6.60
CA GLU A 59 14.16 4.81 7.23
C GLU A 59 15.55 4.94 6.59
N SER A 60 16.08 3.87 5.99
CA SER A 60 17.38 3.91 5.31
C SER A 60 17.31 4.47 3.88
N ASP A 61 16.15 4.40 3.22
CA ASP A 61 15.99 4.94 1.87
C ASP A 61 15.63 6.44 1.87
N SER A 62 16.51 7.25 1.28
CA SER A 62 16.37 8.70 1.21
C SER A 62 15.16 9.18 0.38
N TYR A 63 14.62 8.36 -0.52
CA TYR A 63 13.41 8.69 -1.27
C TYR A 63 12.15 8.39 -0.46
N LEU A 64 12.12 7.28 0.29
CA LEU A 64 10.99 6.92 1.16
C LEU A 64 10.85 7.88 2.35
N ASN A 65 11.94 8.53 2.79
CA ASN A 65 11.91 9.56 3.83
C ASN A 65 11.35 10.92 3.39
N LYS A 66 11.12 11.15 2.09
CA LYS A 66 10.58 12.42 1.61
C LYS A 66 9.09 12.52 1.89
N ARG A 67 8.62 13.75 2.14
CA ARG A 67 7.18 14.05 2.26
C ARG A 67 6.59 14.28 0.87
N TYR A 68 5.86 13.29 0.37
CA TYR A 68 5.07 13.41 -0.86
C TYR A 68 3.67 13.90 -0.55
N LYS A 69 3.09 14.72 -1.43
CA LYS A 69 1.72 15.22 -1.29
C LYS A 69 0.67 14.11 -1.33
N LYS A 70 0.95 13.04 -2.09
CA LYS A 70 0.11 11.85 -2.21
C LYS A 70 0.98 10.60 -2.26
N THR A 71 0.60 9.60 -1.47
CA THR A 71 1.17 8.27 -1.51
C THR A 71 0.07 7.26 -1.82
N LEU A 72 0.25 6.49 -2.88
CA LEU A 72 -0.53 5.28 -3.12
C LEU A 72 0.20 4.13 -2.45
N CYS A 73 -0.44 3.43 -1.52
CA CYS A 73 0.12 2.23 -0.92
C CYS A 73 -0.73 1.03 -1.29
N VAL A 74 -0.07 0.05 -1.88
CA VAL A 74 -0.63 -1.26 -2.15
C VAL A 74 0.02 -2.22 -1.19
N ILE A 75 -0.80 -2.87 -0.37
CA ILE A 75 -0.36 -3.94 0.51
C ILE A 75 -1.01 -5.20 -0.05
N ASP A 76 -0.18 -6.10 -0.57
CA ASP A 76 -0.62 -7.43 -0.94
C ASP A 76 -0.86 -8.21 0.36
N VAL A 77 -2.06 -8.77 0.44
CA VAL A 77 -2.55 -9.48 1.61
C VAL A 77 -2.92 -10.89 1.21
N ASP A 78 -2.68 -11.83 2.11
CA ASP A 78 -2.79 -13.26 1.81
C ASP A 78 -4.24 -13.69 1.54
N SER A 79 -5.21 -12.95 2.08
CA SER A 79 -6.62 -13.24 1.89
C SER A 79 -7.47 -11.96 1.89
N SER A 80 -8.53 -11.99 1.08
CA SER A 80 -9.60 -11.02 1.09
C SER A 80 -10.93 -11.70 0.81
N THR A 81 -11.99 -11.13 1.35
CA THR A 81 -13.37 -11.57 1.16
C THR A 81 -14.10 -10.51 0.35
N PHE A 82 -14.66 -10.92 -0.79
CA PHE A 82 -15.48 -10.04 -1.62
C PHE A 82 -16.93 -10.06 -1.13
N ILE A 83 -17.41 -8.89 -0.73
CA ILE A 83 -18.79 -8.68 -0.28
C ILE A 83 -19.53 -7.89 -1.36
N PRO A 84 -20.60 -8.42 -1.96
CA PRO A 84 -21.43 -7.68 -2.90
C PRO A 84 -21.90 -6.35 -2.28
N GLU A 85 -21.91 -5.27 -3.06
CA GLU A 85 -22.26 -3.92 -2.59
C GLU A 85 -23.62 -3.86 -1.83
N PRO A 86 -24.69 -4.55 -2.27
CA PRO A 86 -25.97 -4.56 -1.53
C PRO A 86 -25.90 -5.23 -0.15
N LEU A 87 -24.85 -6.02 0.12
CA LEU A 87 -24.65 -6.75 1.37
C LEU A 87 -23.54 -6.15 2.23
N PHE A 88 -22.86 -5.10 1.75
CA PHE A 88 -21.75 -4.48 2.45
C PHE A 88 -22.25 -3.44 3.45
N ASP A 89 -21.83 -3.61 4.71
CA ASP A 89 -22.03 -2.67 5.80
C ASP A 89 -20.71 -2.47 6.54
N VAL A 90 -20.24 -1.22 6.58
CA VAL A 90 -18.99 -0.86 7.25
C VAL A 90 -19.02 -1.18 8.75
N ALA A 91 -20.20 -1.14 9.38
CA ALA A 91 -20.36 -1.48 10.80
C ALA A 91 -20.11 -2.97 11.07
N ASN A 92 -20.16 -3.82 10.04
CA ASN A 92 -19.97 -5.26 10.12
C ASN A 92 -18.63 -5.73 9.54
N ILE A 93 -17.68 -4.82 9.30
CA ILE A 93 -16.43 -5.14 8.60
C ILE A 93 -15.66 -6.30 9.25
N ASP A 94 -15.51 -6.26 10.58
CA ASP A 94 -14.79 -7.29 11.33
C ASP A 94 -15.53 -8.63 11.26
N HIS A 95 -16.87 -8.62 11.11
CA HIS A 95 -17.67 -9.84 11.04
C HIS A 95 -17.44 -10.59 9.73
N TYR A 96 -17.22 -9.89 8.62
CA TYR A 96 -16.98 -10.52 7.31
C TYR A 96 -15.71 -11.37 7.30
N LEU A 97 -14.74 -11.05 8.15
CA LEU A 97 -13.45 -11.74 8.23
C LEU A 97 -13.46 -12.91 9.22
N LYS A 98 -14.41 -12.97 10.16
CA LYS A 98 -14.52 -14.06 11.15
C LYS A 98 -14.65 -15.45 10.55
N LEU A 99 -15.14 -15.55 9.32
CA LEU A 99 -15.34 -16.82 8.61
C LEU A 99 -14.14 -17.24 7.78
N THR A 100 -13.25 -16.31 7.45
CA THR A 100 -12.15 -16.50 6.48
C THR A 100 -10.77 -16.26 7.08
N SER A 101 -10.69 -15.59 8.23
CA SER A 101 -9.45 -15.30 8.94
C SER A 101 -9.38 -15.98 10.31
N ASN A 102 -8.15 -16.24 10.74
CA ASN A 102 -7.87 -16.56 12.13
C ASN A 102 -7.99 -15.25 12.91
N ASN A 103 -9.07 -15.06 13.67
CA ASN A 103 -9.33 -13.88 14.50
C ASN A 103 -8.13 -13.50 15.40
N ASP A 104 -7.16 -12.78 14.84
CA ASP A 104 -5.91 -12.41 15.46
C ASP A 104 -5.93 -10.90 15.70
N ASP A 105 -5.89 -10.52 16.99
CA ASP A 105 -5.95 -9.14 17.43
C ASP A 105 -4.77 -8.29 16.94
N SER A 106 -3.72 -8.90 16.37
CA SER A 106 -2.61 -8.17 15.72
C SER A 106 -2.98 -7.60 14.34
N PHE A 107 -4.15 -7.94 13.81
CA PHE A 107 -4.65 -7.45 12.53
C PHE A 107 -5.80 -6.45 12.69
N GLN A 108 -5.95 -5.60 11.68
CA GLN A 108 -7.05 -4.65 11.55
C GLN A 108 -7.73 -4.83 10.20
N ALA A 109 -9.07 -4.87 10.23
CA ALA A 109 -9.87 -4.93 9.03
C ALA A 109 -9.81 -3.61 8.23
N LYS A 110 -9.66 -3.74 6.92
CA LYS A 110 -9.73 -2.67 5.92
C LYS A 110 -10.60 -3.13 4.76
N TYR A 111 -11.05 -2.18 3.96
CA TYR A 111 -11.91 -2.45 2.82
C TYR A 111 -11.65 -1.48 1.68
N ASN A 112 -11.88 -1.94 0.45
CA ASN A 112 -11.84 -1.11 -0.75
C ASN A 112 -12.95 -1.50 -1.73
N LYS A 113 -13.68 -0.50 -2.24
CA LYS A 113 -14.64 -0.70 -3.33
C LYS A 113 -13.88 -1.08 -4.60
N GLN A 114 -14.30 -2.16 -5.25
CA GLN A 114 -13.73 -2.59 -6.52
C GLN A 114 -14.34 -1.77 -7.67
N GLN A 115 -13.54 -1.40 -8.65
CA GLN A 115 -14.01 -0.55 -9.75
C GLN A 115 -14.66 -1.34 -10.90
N PHE A 116 -14.38 -2.63 -11.01
CA PHE A 116 -14.78 -3.47 -12.13
C PHE A 116 -15.95 -4.42 -11.79
N ILE A 117 -16.33 -4.50 -10.50
CA ILE A 117 -17.46 -5.26 -9.99
C ILE A 117 -18.12 -4.48 -8.84
N ASP A 118 -19.44 -4.63 -8.69
CA ASP A 118 -20.21 -4.01 -7.60
C ASP A 118 -19.99 -4.76 -6.27
N SER A 119 -18.76 -4.72 -5.77
CA SER A 119 -18.37 -5.38 -4.53
C SER A 119 -17.27 -4.61 -3.79
N TYR A 120 -17.15 -4.93 -2.51
CA TYR A 120 -16.08 -4.49 -1.63
C TYR A 120 -15.14 -5.65 -1.36
N ALA A 121 -13.84 -5.42 -1.51
CA ALA A 121 -12.84 -6.34 -0.97
C ALA A 121 -12.61 -5.97 0.49
N VAL A 122 -12.89 -6.89 1.40
CA VAL A 122 -12.62 -6.76 2.84
C VAL A 122 -11.41 -7.64 3.17
N PHE A 123 -10.45 -7.08 3.90
CA PHE A 123 -9.17 -7.75 4.14
C PHE A 123 -8.53 -7.28 5.45
N GLU A 124 -7.50 -8.00 5.88
CA GLU A 124 -6.77 -7.72 7.11
C GLU A 124 -5.35 -7.24 6.82
N VAL A 125 -4.91 -6.28 7.62
CA VAL A 125 -3.54 -5.77 7.61
C VAL A 125 -3.02 -5.78 9.04
N LYS A 126 -1.76 -6.19 9.23
CA LYS A 126 -1.14 -6.11 10.56
C LYS A 126 -1.14 -4.67 11.07
N LYS A 127 -1.56 -4.47 12.33
CA LYS A 127 -1.71 -3.15 12.96
C LYS A 127 -0.41 -2.36 12.99
N ASP A 128 0.68 -3.00 13.37
CA ASP A 128 2.02 -2.39 13.45
C ASP A 128 2.48 -1.81 12.09
N LEU A 129 2.27 -2.57 11.02
CA LEU A 129 2.57 -2.17 9.65
C LEU A 129 1.65 -1.04 9.19
N LEU A 130 0.36 -1.14 9.50
CA LEU A 130 -0.61 -0.11 9.16
C LEU A 130 -0.25 1.22 9.82
N GLU A 131 0.05 1.20 11.12
CA GLU A 131 0.47 2.37 11.89
C GLU A 131 1.76 2.99 11.34
N LEU A 132 2.75 2.16 10.95
CA LEU A 132 3.97 2.64 10.29
C LEU A 132 3.68 3.42 9.01
N ILE A 133 2.77 2.90 8.20
CA ILE A 133 2.44 3.46 6.88
C ILE A 133 1.58 4.72 7.02
N GLU A 134 0.55 4.71 7.89
CA GLU A 134 -0.33 5.85 8.13
C GLU A 134 0.37 7.00 8.88
N SER A 135 1.33 6.71 9.77
CA SER A 135 2.10 7.74 10.47
C SER A 135 3.07 8.48 9.55
N LYS A 136 3.55 7.83 8.49
CA LYS A 136 4.57 8.39 7.60
C LYS A 136 4.00 9.00 6.33
N TYR A 137 2.89 8.47 5.83
CA TYR A 137 2.36 8.82 4.51
C TYR A 137 0.88 9.21 4.55
N HIS A 138 0.46 10.06 3.62
CA HIS A 138 -0.96 10.29 3.33
C HIS A 138 -1.45 9.21 2.35
N VAL A 139 -1.96 8.12 2.90
CA VAL A 139 -2.12 6.84 2.19
C VAL A 139 -3.52 6.68 1.60
N PHE A 140 -3.56 6.24 0.36
CA PHE A 140 -4.72 5.57 -0.23
C PHE A 140 -4.40 4.08 -0.35
N TYR A 141 -5.25 3.23 0.20
CA TYR A 141 -5.10 1.78 0.11
C TYR A 141 -5.69 1.27 -1.19
N SER A 142 -4.96 0.39 -1.88
CA SER A 142 -5.50 -0.41 -2.99
C SER A 142 -5.07 -1.86 -2.81
N GLN A 143 -5.93 -2.79 -3.22
CA GLN A 143 -5.59 -4.21 -3.35
C GLN A 143 -4.93 -4.43 -4.71
N SER A 144 -3.93 -5.30 -4.78
CA SER A 144 -3.40 -5.80 -6.06
C SER A 144 -4.26 -6.97 -6.50
N GLN A 145 -4.74 -6.96 -7.74
CA GLN A 145 -5.38 -8.11 -8.36
C GLN A 145 -4.55 -8.53 -9.57
N TRP A 146 -4.11 -9.78 -9.58
CA TRP A 146 -3.48 -10.43 -10.72
C TRP A 146 -4.34 -11.61 -11.16
#